data_AF-A0A212CL54-F1
#
_entry.id   AF-A0A212CL54-F1
#
_cell.length_a   1.000
_cell.length_b   1.000
_cell.length_c   1.000
_cell.angle_alpha   90.00
_cell.angle_beta   90.00
_cell.angle_gamma   90.00
#
_symmetry.space_group_name_H-M   'P 1'
#
loop_
_entity.id
_entity.type
_entity.pdbx_description
1 polymer ?
#
loop_
_entity_poly.entity_id
_entity_poly.type
_entity_poly.pdbx_seq_one_letter_code
_entity_poly.pdbx_strand_id
1 'polypeptide(L)'
;EEFRELREQPSDPQAEQELINSIEQVYFSTDSFDIVKYELEKLPPVLNLQELEEYRDKLKQQQAAVSKKVADLILEKQPAYVKELERVTSLQTGLQLAAVICTNGRRHLNIAKEGFTQASLGLLANQRKRQLLIGLLKSLRTIKTLQRTDVRLSEMLE
;
A
#
# COMPACT_ATOMS: atom_id res chain seq x y z
N GLU A 1 28.75 0.51 -17.43
CA GLU A 1 29.36 0.02 -18.69
C GLU A 1 30.42 -1.07 -18.47
N GLU A 2 30.90 -1.34 -17.25
CA GLU A 2 31.96 -2.34 -16.99
C GLU A 2 31.52 -3.82 -16.95
N PHE A 3 30.22 -4.13 -16.94
CA PHE A 3 29.74 -5.53 -16.95
C PHE A 3 29.69 -6.17 -18.36
N ARG A 4 30.08 -5.45 -19.42
CA ARG A 4 29.95 -5.91 -20.80
C ARG A 4 31.19 -6.62 -21.36
N GLU A 5 32.32 -6.64 -20.65
CA GLU A 5 33.60 -7.07 -21.22
C GLU A 5 34.08 -8.47 -20.81
N LEU A 6 33.27 -9.27 -20.13
CA LEU A 6 33.52 -10.71 -20.00
C LEU A 6 32.69 -11.50 -21.02
N ARG A 7 32.92 -11.23 -22.31
CA ARG A 7 32.58 -12.21 -23.36
C ARG A 7 33.60 -13.34 -23.29
N GLU A 8 33.44 -14.22 -22.30
CA GLU A 8 34.08 -15.52 -22.33
C GLU A 8 33.36 -16.44 -23.32
N GLN A 9 34.14 -17.36 -23.88
CA GLN A 9 33.87 -18.21 -25.04
C GLN A 9 32.45 -18.82 -25.08
N PRO A 10 31.94 -19.21 -26.26
CA PRO A 10 30.72 -20.00 -26.37
C PRO A 10 30.95 -21.36 -25.72
N SER A 11 30.80 -21.44 -24.40
CA SER A 11 30.76 -22.68 -23.66
C SER A 11 29.34 -23.21 -23.74
N ASP A 12 29.24 -24.51 -24.02
CA ASP A 12 27.96 -25.19 -24.16
C ASP A 12 27.15 -25.02 -22.85
N PRO A 13 25.92 -24.47 -22.90
CA PRO A 13 25.09 -24.30 -21.71
C PRO A 13 24.84 -25.62 -20.97
N GLN A 14 24.94 -26.76 -21.65
CA GLN A 14 24.87 -28.08 -21.02
C GLN A 14 26.14 -28.39 -20.21
N ALA A 15 27.32 -28.09 -20.76
CA ALA A 15 28.60 -28.29 -20.08
C ALA A 15 28.77 -27.36 -18.87
N GLU A 16 28.30 -26.12 -18.95
CA GLU A 16 28.27 -25.20 -17.80
C GLU A 16 27.36 -25.70 -16.68
N GLN A 17 26.20 -26.27 -17.05
CA GLN A 17 25.26 -26.82 -16.08
C GLN A 17 25.79 -28.11 -15.43
N GLU A 18 26.48 -28.97 -16.19
CA GLU A 18 27.19 -30.14 -15.66
C GLU A 18 28.33 -29.75 -14.72
N LEU A 19 29.09 -28.69 -15.06
CA LEU A 19 30.12 -28.11 -14.18
C LEU A 19 29.51 -27.63 -12.87
N ILE A 20 28.37 -26.94 -12.91
CA ILE A 20 27.66 -26.49 -11.70
C ILE A 20 27.13 -27.68 -10.90
N ASN A 21 26.57 -28.69 -11.57
CA ASN A 21 26.08 -29.91 -10.91
C ASN A 21 27.21 -30.75 -10.29
N SER A 22 28.45 -30.60 -10.78
CA SER A 22 29.64 -31.25 -10.22
C SER A 22 30.13 -30.60 -8.92
N ILE A 23 29.63 -29.41 -8.58
CA ILE A 23 29.98 -28.70 -7.35
C ILE A 23 29.39 -29.45 -6.16
N GLU A 24 30.20 -29.66 -5.13
CA GLU A 24 29.76 -30.38 -3.94
C GLU A 24 28.64 -29.64 -3.21
N GLN A 25 27.61 -30.38 -2.81
CA GLN A 25 26.45 -29.82 -2.12
C GLN A 25 26.80 -29.11 -0.81
N VAL A 26 27.95 -29.47 -0.21
CA VAL A 26 28.44 -28.87 1.02
C VAL A 26 28.66 -27.36 0.87
N TYR A 27 29.07 -26.87 -0.32
CA TYR A 27 29.23 -25.43 -0.58
C TYR A 27 27.90 -24.66 -0.64
N PHE A 28 26.77 -25.34 -0.81
CA PHE A 28 25.44 -24.70 -0.84
C PHE A 28 24.76 -24.69 0.54
N SER A 29 25.41 -25.27 1.56
CA SER A 29 24.85 -25.32 2.92
C SER A 29 24.84 -23.93 3.55
N THR A 30 23.73 -23.56 4.19
CA THR A 30 23.53 -22.23 4.79
C THR A 30 24.05 -22.13 6.23
N ASP A 31 24.48 -23.26 6.81
CA ASP A 31 25.05 -23.32 8.15
C ASP A 31 26.48 -22.75 8.18
N SER A 32 27.05 -22.56 9.38
CA SER A 32 28.41 -22.03 9.62
C SER A 32 29.51 -22.98 9.14
N PHE A 33 29.51 -23.28 7.85
CA PHE A 33 30.47 -24.13 7.18
C PHE A 33 31.74 -23.34 6.90
N ASP A 34 32.84 -23.78 7.50
CA ASP A 34 34.16 -23.20 7.25
C ASP A 34 34.75 -23.80 5.97
N ILE A 35 34.46 -23.13 4.86
CA ILE A 35 34.91 -23.49 3.51
C ILE A 35 36.44 -23.62 3.47
N VAL A 36 37.16 -22.73 4.16
CA VAL A 36 38.62 -22.70 4.14
C VAL A 36 39.17 -23.94 4.84
N LYS A 37 38.59 -24.29 5.99
CA LYS A 37 38.98 -25.50 6.72
C LYS A 37 38.69 -26.78 5.93
N TYR A 38 37.54 -26.84 5.27
CA TYR A 38 37.16 -28.00 4.44
C TYR A 38 38.11 -28.23 3.27
N GLU A 39 38.51 -27.16 2.57
CA GLU A 39 39.50 -27.26 1.48
C GLU A 39 40.87 -27.69 2.00
N LEU A 40 41.30 -27.17 3.14
CA LEU A 40 42.59 -27.51 3.75
C LEU A 40 42.64 -28.97 4.21
N GLU A 41 41.53 -29.52 4.71
CA GLU A 41 41.43 -30.93 5.14
C GLU A 41 41.45 -31.92 3.97
N LYS A 42 41.14 -31.49 2.75
CA LYS A 42 41.19 -32.32 1.53
C LYS A 42 42.57 -32.43 0.90
N LEU A 43 43.51 -31.58 1.29
CA LEU A 43 44.83 -31.57 0.68
C LEU A 43 45.62 -32.84 1.04
N PRO A 44 46.27 -33.49 0.06
CA PRO A 44 47.10 -34.65 0.33
C PRO A 44 48.32 -34.28 1.19
N PRO A 45 48.82 -35.21 2.03
CA PRO A 45 49.98 -34.97 2.90
C PRO A 45 51.29 -34.77 2.12
N VAL A 46 51.36 -35.20 0.86
CA VAL A 46 52.44 -34.90 -0.07
C VAL A 46 51.89 -33.95 -1.14
N LEU A 47 52.35 -32.71 -1.11
CA LEU A 47 51.88 -31.66 -2.02
C LEU A 47 52.65 -31.72 -3.35
N ASN A 48 51.92 -31.98 -4.43
CA ASN A 48 52.40 -31.81 -5.80
C ASN A 48 51.89 -30.47 -6.33
N LEU A 49 52.80 -29.59 -6.77
CA LEU A 49 52.47 -28.27 -7.30
C LEU A 49 51.52 -28.35 -8.50
N GLN A 50 51.72 -29.34 -9.37
CA GLN A 50 50.94 -29.48 -10.60
C GLN A 50 49.49 -29.88 -10.31
N GLU A 51 49.28 -30.82 -9.37
CA GLU A 51 47.94 -31.23 -8.93
C GLU A 51 47.21 -30.10 -8.19
N LEU A 52 47.93 -29.30 -7.41
CA LEU A 52 47.37 -28.14 -6.71
C LEU A 52 46.95 -27.03 -7.68
N GLU A 53 47.75 -26.77 -8.71
CA GLU A 53 47.41 -25.82 -9.77
C GLU A 53 46.16 -26.26 -10.53
N GLU A 54 46.08 -27.54 -10.92
CA GLU A 54 44.89 -28.12 -11.57
C GLU A 54 43.64 -28.03 -10.69
N TYR A 55 43.77 -28.30 -9.39
CA TYR A 55 42.67 -28.19 -8.43
C TYR A 55 42.16 -26.74 -8.32
N ARG A 56 43.09 -25.80 -8.20
CA ARG A 56 42.79 -24.36 -8.16
C ARG A 56 42.13 -23.89 -9.46
N ASP A 57 42.58 -24.38 -10.61
CA ASP A 57 41.99 -24.04 -11.91
C ASP A 57 40.58 -24.60 -12.08
N LYS A 58 40.31 -25.82 -11.61
CA LYS A 58 38.94 -26.38 -11.54
C LYS A 58 38.02 -25.51 -10.68
N LEU A 59 38.47 -25.11 -9.49
CA LEU A 59 37.67 -24.30 -8.57
C LEU A 59 37.37 -22.91 -9.15
N LYS A 60 38.35 -22.28 -9.83
CA LYS A 60 38.15 -21.03 -10.56
C LYS A 60 37.13 -21.18 -11.70
N GLN A 61 37.18 -22.28 -12.44
CA GLN A 61 36.24 -22.53 -13.53
C GLN A 61 34.81 -22.75 -13.01
N GLN A 62 34.66 -23.48 -11.90
CA GLN A 62 33.37 -23.63 -11.21
C GLN A 62 32.83 -22.29 -10.71
N GLN A 63 33.68 -21.46 -10.09
CA GLN A 63 33.31 -20.12 -9.64
C GLN A 63 32.85 -19.23 -10.80
N ALA A 64 33.56 -19.25 -11.94
CA ALA A 64 33.19 -18.48 -13.12
C ALA A 64 31.83 -18.94 -13.68
N ALA A 65 31.60 -20.25 -13.78
CA ALA A 65 30.32 -20.81 -14.24
C ALA A 65 29.15 -20.42 -13.32
N VAL A 66 29.32 -20.51 -12.00
CA VAL A 66 28.29 -20.09 -11.02
C VAL A 66 28.03 -18.59 -11.12
N SER A 67 29.10 -17.78 -11.16
CA SER A 67 28.99 -16.31 -11.22
C SER A 67 28.22 -15.86 -12.46
N LYS A 68 28.53 -16.47 -13.62
CA LYS A 68 27.82 -16.25 -14.87
C LYS A 68 26.35 -16.64 -14.76
N LYS A 69 26.05 -17.85 -14.25
CA LYS A 69 24.67 -18.33 -14.09
C LYS A 69 23.84 -17.42 -13.18
N VAL A 70 24.43 -16.94 -12.09
CA VAL A 70 23.77 -15.99 -11.16
C VAL A 70 23.52 -14.66 -11.86
N ALA A 71 24.50 -14.12 -12.59
CA ALA A 71 24.32 -12.89 -13.34
C ALA A 71 23.21 -13.01 -14.40
N ASP A 72 23.16 -14.11 -15.14
CA ASP A 72 22.12 -14.40 -16.12
C ASP A 72 20.74 -14.49 -15.46
N LEU A 73 20.63 -15.18 -14.32
CA LEU A 73 19.37 -15.29 -13.58
C LEU A 73 18.92 -13.93 -13.05
N ILE A 74 19.84 -13.10 -12.54
CA ILE A 74 19.54 -11.73 -12.11
C ILE A 74 18.99 -10.92 -13.29
N LEU A 75 19.67 -10.97 -14.44
CA LEU A 75 19.23 -10.26 -15.65
C LEU A 75 17.86 -10.74 -16.16
N GLU A 76 17.59 -12.04 -16.08
CA GLU A 76 16.29 -12.63 -16.46
C GLU A 76 15.16 -12.18 -15.52
N LYS A 77 15.42 -12.10 -14.21
CA LYS A 77 14.41 -11.71 -13.21
C LYS A 77 14.27 -10.19 -13.07
N GLN A 78 15.27 -9.41 -13.48
CA GLN A 78 15.26 -7.94 -13.47
C GLN A 78 13.97 -7.32 -14.04
N PRO A 79 13.49 -7.65 -15.27
CA PRO A 79 12.28 -7.04 -15.83
C PRO A 79 11.01 -7.37 -15.03
N ALA A 80 10.90 -8.60 -14.52
CA ALA A 80 9.77 -8.99 -13.68
C ALA A 80 9.76 -8.23 -12.35
N TYR A 81 10.93 -8.07 -11.72
CA TYR A 81 11.09 -7.28 -10.51
C TYR A 81 10.71 -5.81 -10.72
N VAL A 82 11.20 -5.18 -11.79
CA VAL A 82 10.85 -3.78 -12.12
C VAL A 82 9.35 -3.61 -12.32
N LYS A 83 8.70 -4.54 -13.04
CA LYS A 83 7.25 -4.52 -13.24
C LYS A 83 6.46 -4.62 -11.93
N GLU A 84 6.89 -5.50 -11.02
CA GLU A 84 6.25 -5.60 -9.71
C GLU A 84 6.48 -4.34 -8.86
N LEU A 85 7.65 -3.70 -8.96
CA LEU A 85 7.95 -2.45 -8.27
C LEU A 85 7.08 -1.29 -8.79
N GLU A 86 6.87 -1.21 -10.11
CA GLU A 86 5.90 -0.28 -10.71
C GLU A 86 4.47 -0.57 -10.22
N ARG A 87 4.09 -1.84 -10.09
CA ARG A 87 2.78 -2.24 -9.56
C ARG A 87 2.59 -1.83 -8.10
N VAL A 88 3.60 -2.02 -7.26
CA VAL A 88 3.59 -1.56 -5.86
C VAL A 88 3.46 -0.03 -5.80
N THR A 89 4.20 0.69 -6.64
CA THR A 89 4.16 2.15 -6.67
C THR A 89 2.79 2.68 -7.12
N SER A 90 2.20 2.09 -8.17
CA SER A 90 0.85 2.44 -8.63
C SER A 90 -0.23 2.13 -7.58
N LEU A 91 -0.10 1.02 -6.85
CA LEU A 91 -1.00 0.69 -5.74
C LEU A 91 -0.88 1.71 -4.60
N GLN A 92 0.34 2.10 -4.24
CA GLN A 92 0.58 3.08 -3.18
C GLN A 92 -0.02 4.45 -3.53
N THR A 93 0.16 4.91 -4.76
CA THR A 93 -0.45 6.17 -5.23
C THR A 93 -1.98 6.10 -5.24
N GLY A 94 -2.55 4.98 -5.69
CA GLY A 94 -4.00 4.76 -5.67
C GLY A 94 -4.58 4.75 -4.26
N LEU A 95 -3.89 4.13 -3.30
CA LEU A 95 -4.28 4.12 -1.89
C LEU A 95 -4.24 5.52 -1.28
N GLN A 96 -3.19 6.30 -1.58
CA GLN A 96 -3.07 7.67 -1.10
C GLN A 96 -4.21 8.55 -1.63
N LEU A 97 -4.54 8.42 -2.92
CA LEU A 97 -5.67 9.13 -3.52
C LEU A 97 -6.99 8.73 -2.86
N ALA A 98 -7.24 7.42 -2.68
CA ALA A 98 -8.44 6.92 -2.02
C ALA A 98 -8.57 7.45 -0.59
N ALA A 99 -7.47 7.49 0.17
CA ALA A 99 -7.45 8.05 1.52
C ALA A 99 -7.82 9.54 1.53
N VAL A 100 -7.29 10.34 0.59
CA VAL A 100 -7.64 11.76 0.45
C VAL A 100 -9.13 11.93 0.07
N ILE A 101 -9.65 11.12 -0.84
CA ILE A 101 -11.07 11.16 -1.22
C ILE A 101 -11.95 10.81 -0.01
N CYS A 102 -11.60 9.76 0.74
CA CYS A 102 -12.37 9.32 1.90
C CYS A 102 -12.37 10.36 3.02
N THR A 103 -11.22 10.96 3.32
CA THR A 103 -11.10 12.00 4.35
C THR A 103 -11.89 13.25 3.98
N ASN A 104 -11.77 13.71 2.73
CA ASN A 104 -12.55 14.84 2.23
C ASN A 104 -14.06 14.53 2.21
N GLY A 105 -14.46 13.36 1.72
CA GLY A 105 -15.85 12.93 1.70
C GLY A 105 -16.47 12.90 3.09
N ARG A 106 -15.77 12.32 4.08
CA ARG A 106 -16.21 12.31 5.48
C ARG A 106 -16.36 13.73 6.04
N ARG A 107 -15.39 14.61 5.75
CA ARG A 107 -15.44 16.02 6.18
C ARG A 107 -16.66 16.74 5.59
N HIS A 108 -16.90 16.61 4.29
CA HIS A 108 -18.04 17.23 3.62
C HIS A 108 -19.39 16.72 4.13
N LEU A 109 -19.51 15.41 4.36
CA LEU A 109 -20.72 14.83 4.96
C LEU A 109 -20.97 15.35 6.37
N ASN A 110 -19.92 15.53 7.18
CA ASN A 110 -20.08 16.07 8.53
C ASN A 110 -20.57 17.53 8.50
N ILE A 111 -19.97 18.36 7.64
CA ILE A 111 -20.42 19.75 7.43
C ILE A 111 -21.87 19.79 6.96
N ALA A 112 -22.24 18.94 5.99
CA ALA A 112 -23.61 18.89 5.48
C ALA A 112 -24.61 18.46 6.57
N LYS A 113 -24.25 17.48 7.41
CA LYS A 113 -25.07 17.02 8.55
C LYS A 113 -25.29 18.13 9.57
N GLU A 114 -24.23 18.84 9.95
CA GLU A 114 -24.31 19.96 10.89
C GLU A 114 -25.17 21.09 10.33
N GLY A 115 -24.93 21.49 9.08
CA GLY A 115 -25.72 22.52 8.40
C GLY A 115 -27.19 22.14 8.27
N PHE A 116 -27.49 20.90 7.89
CA PHE A 116 -28.87 20.39 7.81
C PHE A 116 -29.57 20.41 9.18
N THR A 117 -28.87 19.98 10.23
CA THR A 117 -29.42 19.97 11.59
C THR A 117 -29.71 21.39 12.07
N GLN A 118 -28.77 22.31 11.88
CA GLN A 118 -28.94 23.72 12.25
C GLN A 118 -30.11 24.37 11.50
N ALA A 119 -30.21 24.16 10.18
CA ALA A 119 -31.31 24.67 9.37
C ALA A 119 -32.66 24.07 9.80
N SER A 120 -32.71 22.76 10.07
CA SER A 120 -33.92 22.06 10.51
C SER A 120 -34.39 22.54 11.89
N LEU A 121 -33.48 22.72 12.85
CA LEU A 121 -33.80 23.28 14.15
C LEU A 121 -34.27 24.74 14.04
N GLY A 122 -33.64 25.53 13.17
CA GLY A 122 -34.09 26.90 12.85
C GLY A 122 -35.53 26.92 12.29
N LEU A 123 -35.85 26.00 11.38
CA LEU A 123 -37.20 25.85 10.84
C LEU A 123 -38.22 25.50 11.93
N LEU A 124 -37.90 24.54 12.79
CA LEU A 124 -38.75 24.14 13.92
C LEU A 124 -39.00 25.30 14.89
N ALA A 125 -37.97 26.08 15.22
CA ALA A 125 -38.10 27.25 16.09
C ALA A 125 -39.03 28.31 15.46
N ASN A 126 -38.89 28.57 14.16
CA ASN A 126 -39.78 29.48 13.44
C ASN A 126 -41.20 28.97 13.36
N GLN A 127 -41.40 27.67 13.14
CA GLN A 127 -42.72 27.05 13.14
C GLN A 127 -43.39 27.15 14.52
N ARG A 128 -42.65 26.94 15.61
CA ARG A 128 -43.15 27.14 16.98
C ARG A 128 -43.58 28.59 17.22
N LYS A 129 -42.76 29.58 16.83
CA LYS A 129 -43.12 31.00 16.93
C LYS A 129 -44.40 31.31 16.14
N ARG A 130 -44.52 30.79 14.91
CA ARG A 130 -45.72 30.93 14.09
C ARG A 130 -46.96 30.36 14.79
N GLN A 131 -46.85 29.18 15.40
CA GLN A 131 -47.98 28.55 16.10
C GLN A 131 -48.46 29.39 17.29
N LEU A 132 -47.53 29.98 18.05
CA LEU A 132 -47.86 30.88 19.15
C LEU A 132 -48.57 32.15 18.66
N LEU A 133 -48.09 32.76 17.57
CA LEU A 133 -48.73 33.92 16.95
C LEU A 133 -50.14 33.60 16.45
N ILE A 134 -50.35 32.43 15.86
CA ILE A 134 -51.69 31.97 15.45
C ILE A 134 -52.61 31.81 16.67
N GLY A 135 -52.10 31.25 17.79
CA GLY A 135 -52.85 31.16 19.04
C GLY A 135 -53.27 32.53 19.57
N LEU A 136 -52.32 33.47 19.64
CA LEU A 136 -52.58 34.84 20.08
C LEU A 136 -53.62 35.55 19.19
N LEU A 137 -53.51 35.38 17.87
CA LEU A 137 -54.46 35.93 16.92
C LEU A 137 -55.89 35.40 17.16
N LYS A 138 -56.03 34.09 17.46
CA LYS A 138 -57.33 33.50 17.81
C LYS A 138 -57.90 34.11 19.08
N SER A 139 -57.10 34.18 20.16
CA SER A 139 -57.53 34.80 21.42
C SER A 139 -57.95 36.26 21.25
N LEU A 140 -57.18 37.06 20.50
CA LEU A 140 -57.52 38.45 20.21
C LEU A 140 -58.83 38.59 19.41
N ARG A 141 -59.08 37.70 18.44
CA ARG A 141 -60.36 37.67 17.73
C ARG A 141 -61.51 37.36 18.68
N THR A 142 -61.34 36.39 19.58
CA THR A 142 -62.35 36.04 20.60
C THR A 142 -62.66 37.21 21.53
N ILE A 143 -61.64 37.92 22.02
CA ILE A 143 -61.82 39.12 22.86
C ILE A 143 -62.58 40.19 22.08
N LYS A 144 -62.19 40.46 20.83
CA LYS A 144 -62.87 41.44 19.98
C LYS A 144 -64.34 41.08 19.73
N THR A 145 -64.65 39.79 19.53
CA THR A 145 -66.04 39.35 19.38
C THR A 145 -66.83 39.52 20.66
N LEU A 146 -66.24 39.19 21.83
CA LEU A 146 -66.87 39.39 23.14
C LEU A 146 -67.15 40.86 23.43
N GLN A 147 -66.20 41.75 23.16
CA GLN A 147 -66.39 43.20 23.31
C GLN A 147 -67.52 43.73 22.42
N ARG A 148 -67.61 43.25 21.18
CA ARG A 148 -68.71 43.65 20.27
C ARG A 148 -70.07 43.15 20.76
N THR A 149 -70.13 41.94 21.32
CA THR A 149 -71.39 41.44 21.90
C THR A 149 -71.77 42.18 23.16
N ASP A 150 -70.81 42.56 23.99
CA ASP A 150 -71.02 43.31 25.23
C ASP A 150 -71.58 44.72 24.96
N VAL A 151 -70.98 45.44 23.99
CA VAL A 151 -71.50 46.74 23.52
C VAL A 151 -72.93 46.60 23.00
N ARG A 152 -73.20 45.59 22.17
CA ARG A 152 -74.54 45.36 21.60
C ARG A 152 -75.59 44.99 22.66
N LEU A 153 -75.22 44.25 23.70
CA LEU A 153 -76.12 43.94 24.81
C LEU A 153 -76.42 45.18 25.66
N SER A 154 -75.41 46.02 25.88
CA SER A 154 -75.59 47.31 26.58
C SER A 154 -76.55 48.23 25.82
N GLU A 155 -76.42 48.32 24.50
CA GLU A 155 -77.34 49.07 23.63
C GLU A 155 -78.78 48.54 23.64
N MET A 156 -79.01 47.27 23.99
CA MET A 156 -80.36 46.68 24.07
C MET A 156 -81.01 46.82 25.45
N LEU A 157 -80.21 47.18 26.46
CA LEU A 157 -80.66 47.36 27.85
C LEU A 157 -80.94 48.83 28.20
N GLU A 158 -80.41 49.77 27.41
CA GLU A 158 -80.85 51.17 27.36
C GLU A 158 -82.12 51.34 26.51
#